data_AF-A0A2D0N7H1-F1
#
_entry.id   AF-A0A2D0N7H1-F1
#
_cell.length_a   1.000
_cell.length_b   1.000
_cell.length_c   1.000
_cell.angle_alpha   90.00
_cell.angle_beta   90.00
_cell.angle_gamma   90.00
#
_symmetry.space_group_name_H-M   'P 1'
#
loop_
_entity.id
_entity.type
_entity.pdbx_description
1 polymer ?
#
loop_
_entity_poly.entity_id
_entity_poly.type
_entity_poly.pdbx_seq_one_letter_code
_entity_poly.pdbx_strand_id
1 'polypeptide(L)'
;MEYQPIKDLLDRYFEGETTLEEEKQLRAYFTDGPVDKRLQPYAPLFQWAAREQEQQLELAKASQMIDRIERKESRIVRLGTGPRLWILRVAAVLALLVGMWWAYEFRQTTDQTAEVDWSKYEITDEREALNITRGAFLRASKTLNEGANAAAEQMDRMQEIGKFFK
;
A
#
# COMPACT_ATOMS: atom_id res chain seq x y z
N MET A 1 32.02 -24.18 -28.52
CA MET A 1 33.23 -23.33 -28.58
C MET A 1 34.28 -23.90 -27.66
N GLU A 2 35.57 -23.67 -27.94
CA GLU A 2 36.67 -24.15 -27.11
C GLU A 2 36.81 -23.33 -25.81
N TYR A 3 37.20 -23.97 -24.70
CA TYR A 3 37.25 -23.36 -23.37
C TYR A 3 38.31 -22.26 -23.23
N GLN A 4 39.52 -22.49 -23.74
CA GLN A 4 40.66 -21.58 -23.60
C GLN A 4 40.40 -20.18 -24.19
N PRO A 5 39.93 -20.03 -25.44
CA PRO A 5 39.72 -18.70 -26.01
C PRO A 5 38.63 -17.90 -25.29
N ILE A 6 37.59 -18.56 -24.77
CA ILE A 6 36.55 -17.88 -23.98
C ILE A 6 37.07 -17.48 -22.60
N LYS A 7 37.91 -18.32 -21.98
CA LYS A 7 38.54 -17.99 -20.71
C LYS A 7 39.45 -16.76 -20.84
N ASP A 8 40.31 -16.72 -21.85
CA ASP A 8 41.22 -15.59 -22.07
C ASP A 8 40.43 -14.30 -22.37
N LEU A 9 39.32 -14.41 -23.12
CA LEU A 9 38.41 -13.31 -23.37
C LEU A 9 37.72 -12.80 -22.10
N LEU A 10 37.32 -13.72 -21.22
CA LEU A 10 36.69 -13.41 -19.94
C LEU A 10 37.69 -12.75 -18.96
N ASP A 11 38.93 -13.20 -18.94
CA ASP A 11 39.98 -12.59 -18.12
C ASP A 11 40.25 -11.14 -18.57
N ARG A 12 40.40 -10.91 -19.88
CA ARG A 12 40.50 -9.55 -20.46
C ARG A 12 39.27 -8.69 -20.20
N TYR A 13 38.07 -9.28 -20.17
CA TYR A 13 36.85 -8.56 -19.83
C TYR A 13 36.90 -8.04 -18.38
N PHE A 14 37.40 -8.84 -17.43
CA PHE A 14 37.59 -8.40 -16.05
C PHE A 14 38.68 -7.33 -15.90
N GLU A 15 39.68 -7.34 -16.78
CA GLU A 15 40.72 -6.29 -16.84
C GLU A 15 40.24 -5.01 -17.58
N GLY A 16 39.08 -5.06 -18.25
CA GLY A 16 38.53 -3.92 -18.99
C GLY A 16 39.19 -3.68 -20.35
N GLU A 17 39.87 -4.69 -20.91
CA GLU A 17 40.61 -4.60 -22.18
C GLU A 17 39.85 -5.18 -23.39
N THR A 18 38.53 -5.38 -23.26
CA THR A 18 37.69 -5.92 -24.33
C THR A 18 37.02 -4.84 -25.17
N THR A 19 36.82 -5.15 -26.45
CA THR A 19 36.04 -4.34 -27.39
C THR A 19 34.54 -4.71 -27.35
N LEU A 20 33.68 -3.85 -27.91
CA LEU A 20 32.23 -4.10 -27.97
C LEU A 20 31.85 -5.38 -28.76
N GLU A 21 32.64 -5.76 -29.76
CA GLU A 21 32.40 -6.98 -30.54
C GLU A 21 32.74 -8.23 -29.73
N GLU A 22 33.86 -8.20 -29.00
CA GLU A 22 34.30 -9.26 -28.09
C GLU A 22 33.30 -9.47 -26.94
N GLU A 23 32.77 -8.39 -26.36
CA GLU A 23 31.71 -8.48 -25.36
C GLU A 23 30.42 -9.09 -25.91
N LYS A 24 30.06 -8.78 -27.16
CA LYS A 24 28.89 -9.37 -27.81
C LYS A 24 29.06 -10.87 -27.99
N GLN A 25 30.27 -11.31 -28.34
CA GLN A 25 30.62 -12.73 -28.43
C GLN A 25 30.53 -13.43 -27.07
N LEU A 26 31.02 -12.79 -26.01
CA LEU A 26 30.94 -13.29 -24.63
C LEU A 26 29.48 -13.43 -24.19
N ARG A 27 28.64 -12.42 -24.45
CA ARG A 27 27.19 -12.46 -24.16
C ARG A 27 26.49 -13.58 -24.92
N ALA A 28 26.78 -13.76 -26.21
CA ALA A 28 26.20 -14.83 -27.01
C ALA A 28 26.57 -16.22 -26.45
N TYR A 29 27.84 -16.42 -26.06
CA TYR A 29 28.31 -17.68 -25.47
C TYR A 29 27.56 -18.07 -24.18
N PHE A 30 27.27 -17.10 -23.29
CA PHE A 30 26.57 -17.35 -22.04
C PHE A 30 25.03 -17.39 -22.15
N THR A 31 24.48 -16.98 -23.30
CA THR A 31 23.02 -16.91 -23.54
C THR A 31 22.51 -18.05 -24.43
N ASP A 32 23.28 -18.48 -25.44
CA ASP A 32 22.79 -19.29 -26.57
C ASP A 32 23.08 -20.80 -26.44
N GLY A 33 23.55 -21.31 -25.28
CA GLY A 33 23.81 -22.75 -25.14
C GLY A 33 24.39 -23.25 -23.81
N PRO A 34 24.75 -24.56 -23.74
CA PRO A 34 25.32 -25.18 -22.54
C PRO A 34 26.76 -24.68 -22.30
N VAL A 35 26.92 -23.89 -21.24
CA VAL A 35 28.19 -23.33 -20.77
C VAL A 35 29.06 -24.42 -20.13
N ASP A 36 30.37 -24.43 -20.42
CA ASP A 36 31.35 -25.30 -19.75
C ASP A 36 31.22 -25.18 -18.21
N LYS A 37 31.25 -26.32 -17.51
CA LYS A 37 31.10 -26.39 -16.03
C LYS A 37 32.04 -25.44 -15.28
N ARG A 38 33.23 -25.20 -15.82
CA ARG A 38 34.23 -24.29 -15.21
C ARG A 38 33.85 -22.82 -15.29
N LEU A 39 33.05 -22.44 -16.30
CA LEU A 39 32.64 -21.06 -16.56
C LEU A 39 31.19 -20.78 -16.12
N GLN A 40 30.44 -21.80 -15.68
CA GLN A 40 29.09 -21.64 -15.13
C GLN A 40 28.95 -20.57 -14.04
N PRO A 41 29.92 -20.39 -13.10
CA PRO A 41 29.79 -19.36 -12.08
C PRO A 41 29.65 -17.93 -12.63
N TYR A 42 30.14 -17.67 -13.85
CA TYR A 42 30.11 -16.37 -14.49
C TYR A 42 28.87 -16.14 -15.36
N ALA A 43 28.09 -17.17 -15.65
CA ALA A 43 26.89 -17.09 -16.49
C ALA A 43 25.84 -16.05 -16.03
N PRO A 44 25.57 -15.87 -14.71
CA PRO A 44 24.60 -14.87 -14.26
C PRO A 44 24.92 -13.43 -14.67
N LEU A 45 26.21 -13.09 -14.85
CA LEU A 45 26.66 -11.75 -15.25
C LEU A 45 26.14 -11.35 -16.63
N PHE A 46 26.02 -12.31 -17.55
CA PHE A 46 25.67 -12.07 -18.95
C PHE A 46 24.20 -12.40 -19.25
N GLN A 47 23.58 -13.31 -18.49
CA GLN A 47 22.20 -13.72 -18.70
C GLN A 47 21.16 -12.69 -18.22
N TRP A 48 21.50 -11.86 -17.23
CA TRP A 48 20.60 -10.80 -16.76
C TRP A 48 20.32 -9.76 -17.85
N ALA A 49 21.34 -9.37 -18.62
CA ALA A 49 21.21 -8.38 -19.69
C ALA A 49 20.23 -8.82 -20.80
N ALA A 50 20.18 -10.12 -21.11
CA ALA A 50 19.22 -10.66 -22.08
C ALA A 50 17.77 -10.54 -21.59
N ARG A 51 17.52 -10.75 -20.29
CA ARG A 51 16.18 -10.65 -19.67
C ARG A 51 15.66 -9.21 -19.65
N GLU A 52 16.53 -8.23 -19.45
CA GLU A 52 16.12 -6.82 -19.47
C GLU A 52 15.79 -6.30 -20.87
N GLN A 53 16.47 -6.80 -21.90
CA GLN A 53 16.21 -6.40 -23.27
C GLN A 53 14.79 -6.79 -23.71
N GLU A 54 14.27 -7.92 -23.24
CA GLU A 54 12.87 -8.32 -23.45
C GLU A 54 11.87 -7.39 -22.72
N GLN A 55 12.22 -6.90 -21.53
CA GLN A 55 11.37 -5.95 -20.79
C GLN A 55 11.33 -4.55 -21.42
N GLN A 56 12.41 -4.10 -22.05
CA GLN A 56 12.43 -2.83 -22.79
C GLN A 56 11.50 -2.84 -24.01
N LEU A 57 11.36 -4.00 -24.68
CA LEU A 57 10.40 -4.19 -25.78
C LEU A 57 8.94 -4.02 -25.32
N GLU A 58 8.60 -4.41 -24.08
CA GLU A 58 7.28 -4.22 -23.50
C GLU A 58 6.98 -2.75 -23.15
N LEU A 59 7.98 -2.00 -22.66
CA LEU A 59 7.87 -0.55 -22.42
C LEU A 59 7.64 0.24 -23.71
N ALA A 60 8.32 -0.12 -24.80
CA ALA A 60 8.09 0.50 -26.11
C ALA A 60 6.67 0.26 -26.63
N LYS A 61 6.13 -0.95 -26.44
CA LYS A 61 4.73 -1.26 -26.75
C LYS A 61 3.76 -0.49 -25.85
N ALA A 62 4.07 -0.33 -24.56
CA ALA A 62 3.27 0.46 -23.63
C ALA A 62 3.20 1.94 -24.06
N SER A 63 4.31 2.51 -24.57
CA SER A 63 4.31 3.86 -25.15
C SER A 63 3.38 3.98 -26.36
N GLN A 64 3.35 2.97 -27.25
CA GLN A 64 2.42 2.95 -28.38
C GLN A 64 0.95 2.81 -27.93
N MET A 65 0.69 2.22 -26.77
CA MET A 65 -0.66 2.18 -26.18
C MET A 65 -1.05 3.53 -25.57
N ILE A 66 -0.12 4.24 -24.94
CA ILE A 66 -0.35 5.59 -24.39
C ILE A 66 -0.71 6.58 -25.52
N ASP A 67 -0.03 6.52 -26.66
CA ASP A 67 -0.35 7.32 -27.86
C ASP A 67 -1.76 7.03 -28.44
N ARG A 68 -2.30 5.83 -28.20
CA ARG A 68 -3.68 5.48 -28.60
C ARG A 68 -4.71 6.04 -27.62
N ILE A 69 -4.36 6.21 -26.35
CA ILE A 69 -5.24 6.79 -25.32
C ILE A 69 -5.34 8.31 -25.50
N GLU A 70 -4.24 8.98 -25.87
CA GLU A 70 -4.21 10.44 -26.08
C GLU A 70 -5.12 10.92 -27.23
N ARG A 71 -5.45 10.05 -28.19
CA ARG A 71 -6.37 10.35 -29.31
C ARG A 71 -7.85 10.31 -28.98
N LYS A 72 -8.24 10.05 -27.73
CA LYS A 72 -9.64 10.19 -27.32
C LYS A 72 -9.87 11.62 -26.83
N GLU A 73 -10.03 12.54 -27.76
CA GLU A 73 -10.41 13.93 -27.46
C GLU A 73 -11.64 13.93 -26.54
N SER A 74 -11.44 14.32 -25.29
CA SER A 74 -12.53 14.53 -24.36
C SER A 74 -13.41 15.65 -24.91
N ARG A 75 -14.69 15.37 -25.15
CA ARG A 75 -15.65 16.40 -25.57
C ARG A 75 -15.72 17.48 -24.49
N ILE A 76 -15.03 18.60 -24.71
CA ILE A 76 -15.06 19.75 -23.80
C ILE A 76 -16.47 20.35 -23.91
N VAL A 77 -17.34 20.02 -22.96
CA VAL A 77 -18.64 20.67 -22.84
C VAL A 77 -18.39 22.05 -22.27
N ARG A 78 -18.41 23.07 -23.13
CA ARG A 78 -18.34 24.47 -22.70
C ARG A 78 -19.60 24.76 -21.89
N LEU A 79 -19.43 24.99 -20.59
CA LEU A 79 -20.54 25.34 -19.70
C LEU A 79 -20.96 26.78 -20.01
N GLY A 80 -21.80 26.95 -21.03
CA GLY A 80 -22.28 28.26 -21.43
C GLY A 80 -23.18 28.87 -20.36
N THR A 81 -22.87 30.09 -19.93
CA THR A 81 -23.65 30.93 -19.00
C THR A 81 -24.98 31.37 -19.61
N GLY A 82 -25.85 30.42 -19.92
CA GLY A 82 -27.22 30.69 -20.37
C GLY A 82 -28.16 31.09 -19.22
N PRO A 83 -29.38 31.57 -19.54
CA PRO A 83 -30.35 32.04 -18.55
C PRO A 83 -30.74 30.97 -17.50
N ARG A 84 -30.61 29.69 -17.85
CA ARG A 84 -30.81 28.54 -16.94
C ARG A 84 -29.83 28.53 -15.75
N LEU A 85 -28.59 28.98 -15.94
CA LEU A 85 -27.61 29.08 -14.85
C LEU A 85 -27.88 30.26 -13.92
N TRP A 86 -28.52 31.33 -14.42
CA TRP A 86 -28.92 32.46 -13.57
C TRP A 86 -30.06 32.07 -12.61
N ILE A 87 -31.04 31.30 -13.11
CA ILE A 87 -32.11 30.74 -12.26
C ILE A 87 -31.54 29.80 -11.19
N LEU A 88 -30.54 28.97 -11.54
CA LEU A 88 -29.86 28.11 -10.57
C LEU A 88 -29.13 28.91 -9.47
N ARG A 89 -28.54 30.06 -9.80
CA ARG A 89 -27.90 30.95 -8.80
C ARG A 89 -28.92 31.57 -7.85
N VAL A 90 -30.06 32.03 -8.39
CA VAL A 90 -31.17 32.56 -7.57
C VAL A 90 -31.72 31.48 -6.64
N ALA A 91 -31.91 30.26 -7.17
CA ALA A 91 -32.35 29.12 -6.37
C ALA A 91 -31.35 28.77 -5.25
N ALA A 92 -30.04 28.82 -5.52
CA ALA A 92 -29.01 28.55 -4.51
C ALA A 92 -29.03 29.58 -3.38
N VAL A 93 -29.22 30.87 -3.69
CA VAL A 93 -29.34 31.92 -2.66
C VAL A 93 -30.58 31.71 -1.81
N LEU A 94 -31.73 31.39 -2.41
CA LEU A 94 -32.96 31.10 -1.67
C LEU A 94 -32.80 29.86 -0.77
N ALA A 95 -32.16 28.80 -1.27
CA ALA A 95 -31.90 27.59 -0.49
C ALA A 95 -31.00 27.86 0.72
N LEU A 96 -29.98 28.72 0.58
CA LEU A 96 -29.13 29.14 1.70
C LEU A 96 -29.90 29.94 2.75
N LEU A 97 -30.78 30.86 2.33
CA LEU A 97 -31.60 31.64 3.26
C LEU A 97 -32.59 30.74 4.03
N VAL A 98 -33.25 29.81 3.35
CA VAL A 98 -34.16 28.84 3.98
C VAL A 98 -33.40 27.92 4.93
N GLY A 99 -32.24 27.42 4.51
CA GLY A 99 -31.37 26.60 5.36
C GLY A 99 -30.87 27.36 6.59
N MET A 100 -30.54 28.65 6.45
CA MET A 100 -30.11 29.50 7.55
C MET A 100 -31.24 29.79 8.54
N TRP A 101 -32.46 30.00 8.04
CA TRP A 101 -33.66 30.13 8.89
C TRP A 101 -33.97 28.84 9.66
N TRP A 102 -33.89 27.68 9.00
CA TRP A 102 -34.07 26.38 9.64
C TRP A 102 -32.99 26.08 10.69
N ALA A 103 -31.73 26.43 10.41
CA ALA A 103 -30.63 26.28 11.35
C ALA A 103 -30.76 27.21 12.58
N TYR A 104 -31.33 28.41 12.39
CA TYR A 104 -31.61 29.33 13.49
C TYR A 104 -32.65 28.76 14.46
N GLU A 105 -33.72 28.16 13.92
CA GLU A 105 -34.75 27.49 14.73
C GLU A 105 -34.20 26.28 15.50
N PHE A 106 -33.36 25.46 14.84
CA PHE A 106 -32.72 24.31 15.47
C PHE A 106 -31.80 24.72 16.64
N ARG A 107 -31.06 25.84 16.52
CA ARG A 107 -30.18 26.32 17.61
C ARG A 107 -30.95 26.72 18.86
N GLN A 108 -32.17 27.27 18.75
CA GLN A 108 -32.97 27.63 19.93
C GLN A 108 -33.39 26.41 20.77
N THR A 109 -33.41 25.20 20.20
CA THR A 109 -33.72 23.97 20.95
C THR A 109 -32.52 23.36 21.70
N THR A 110 -31.29 23.82 21.44
CA THR A 110 -30.06 23.26 22.04
C THR A 110 -29.54 24.03 23.26
N ASP A 111 -30.13 25.18 23.61
CA ASP A 111 -29.75 26.00 24.79
C ASP A 111 -30.45 25.58 26.11
N GLN A 112 -30.82 24.30 26.23
CA GLN A 112 -31.07 23.69 27.53
C GLN A 112 -30.04 22.58 27.76
N THR A 113 -28.78 22.97 28.03
CA THR A 113 -27.91 22.10 28.81
C THR A 113 -28.51 22.00 30.19
N ALA A 114 -29.41 21.04 30.38
CA ALA A 114 -29.91 20.67 31.69
C ALA A 114 -28.70 20.49 32.60
N GLU A 115 -28.60 21.35 33.60
CA GLU A 115 -27.54 21.32 34.61
C GLU A 115 -27.52 19.89 35.18
N VAL A 116 -26.45 19.15 34.90
CA VAL A 116 -26.36 17.75 35.31
C VAL A 116 -26.27 17.74 36.83
N ASP A 117 -27.34 17.28 37.48
CA ASP A 117 -27.36 17.12 38.94
C ASP A 117 -26.42 15.97 39.35
N TRP A 118 -25.19 16.34 39.72
CA TRP A 118 -24.14 15.43 40.15
C TRP A 118 -24.43 14.79 41.51
N SER A 119 -25.33 15.35 42.33
CA SER A 119 -25.73 14.80 43.63
C SER A 119 -26.34 13.40 43.50
N LYS A 120 -27.00 13.13 42.37
CA LYS A 120 -27.59 11.81 42.07
C LYS A 120 -26.55 10.70 41.90
N TYR A 121 -25.30 11.03 41.63
CA TYR A 121 -24.23 10.07 41.31
C TYR A 121 -23.14 10.02 42.39
N GLU A 122 -23.30 10.76 43.48
CA GLU A 122 -22.36 10.72 44.59
C GLU A 122 -22.53 9.40 45.37
N ILE A 123 -21.51 8.54 45.31
CA ILE A 123 -21.50 7.28 46.06
C ILE A 123 -21.20 7.61 47.51
N THR A 124 -22.26 7.76 48.30
CA THR A 124 -22.17 8.17 49.71
C THR A 124 -21.93 7.00 50.68
N ASP A 125 -22.24 5.76 50.25
CA ASP A 125 -22.01 4.55 51.04
C ASP A 125 -20.67 3.87 50.69
N GLU A 126 -19.79 3.73 51.68
CA GLU A 126 -18.50 3.07 51.56
C GLU A 126 -18.63 1.60 51.11
N ARG A 127 -19.69 0.91 51.53
CA ARG A 127 -19.92 -0.50 51.15
C ARG A 127 -20.28 -0.64 49.67
N GLU A 128 -21.04 0.31 49.14
CA GLU A 128 -21.42 0.34 47.73
C GLU A 128 -20.21 0.66 46.84
N ALA A 129 -19.39 1.64 47.23
CA ALA A 129 -18.14 1.96 46.56
C ALA A 129 -17.22 0.73 46.47
N LEU A 130 -17.03 0.02 47.59
CA LEU A 130 -16.22 -1.20 47.64
C LEU A 130 -16.74 -2.28 46.71
N ASN A 131 -18.05 -2.46 46.59
CA ASN A 131 -18.65 -3.45 45.70
C ASN A 131 -18.45 -3.10 44.22
N ILE A 132 -18.60 -1.83 43.85
CA ILE A 132 -18.35 -1.34 42.49
C ILE A 132 -16.88 -1.55 42.13
N THR A 133 -15.96 -1.15 43.01
CA THR A 133 -14.52 -1.29 42.82
C THR A 133 -14.12 -2.77 42.70
N ARG A 134 -14.64 -3.65 43.56
CA ARG A 134 -14.44 -5.10 43.45
C ARG A 134 -14.93 -5.63 42.10
N GLY A 135 -16.11 -5.22 41.66
CA GLY A 135 -16.64 -5.59 40.34
C GLY A 135 -15.76 -5.13 39.20
N ALA A 136 -15.23 -3.91 39.26
CA ALA A 136 -14.28 -3.39 38.28
C ALA A 136 -12.97 -4.18 38.26
N PHE A 137 -12.39 -4.48 39.43
CA PHE A 137 -11.17 -5.29 39.53
C PHE A 137 -11.38 -6.73 39.05
N LEU A 138 -12.53 -7.34 39.34
CA LEU A 138 -12.87 -8.66 38.84
C LEU A 138 -12.96 -8.67 37.31
N ARG A 139 -13.56 -7.64 36.71
CA ARG A 139 -13.59 -7.50 35.24
C ARG A 139 -12.19 -7.34 34.66
N ALA A 140 -11.38 -6.44 35.23
CA ALA A 140 -10.01 -6.22 34.79
C ALA A 140 -9.17 -7.50 34.87
N SER A 141 -9.27 -8.23 35.99
CA SER A 141 -8.60 -9.51 36.18
C SER A 141 -9.05 -10.56 35.17
N LYS A 142 -10.36 -10.65 34.91
CA LYS A 142 -10.90 -11.57 33.90
C LYS A 142 -10.35 -11.26 32.51
N THR A 143 -10.36 -10.00 32.10
CA THR A 143 -9.83 -9.58 30.79
C THR A 143 -8.32 -9.82 30.65
N LEU A 144 -7.55 -9.61 31.73
CA LEU A 144 -6.12 -9.91 31.72
C LEU A 144 -5.86 -11.42 31.60
N ASN A 145 -6.64 -12.24 32.29
CA ASN A 145 -6.48 -13.69 32.24
C ASN A 145 -6.89 -14.26 30.87
N GLU A 146 -7.95 -13.74 30.27
CA GLU A 146 -8.34 -14.06 28.89
C GLU A 146 -7.24 -13.68 27.90
N GLY A 147 -6.64 -12.49 28.03
CA GLY A 147 -5.52 -12.05 27.20
C GLY A 147 -4.26 -12.90 27.36
N ALA A 148 -3.90 -13.26 28.60
CA ALA A 148 -2.76 -14.12 28.89
C ALA A 148 -2.93 -15.52 28.28
N ASN A 149 -4.14 -16.11 28.38
CA ASN A 149 -4.44 -17.40 27.77
C ASN A 149 -4.40 -17.36 26.24
N ALA A 150 -4.96 -16.32 25.62
CA ALA A 150 -4.90 -16.14 24.17
C ALA A 150 -3.47 -15.98 23.66
N ALA A 151 -2.62 -15.25 24.39
CA ALA A 151 -1.20 -15.12 24.07
C ALA A 151 -0.46 -16.45 24.19
N ALA A 152 -0.71 -17.22 25.26
CA ALA A 152 -0.12 -18.55 25.43
C ALA A 152 -0.49 -19.50 24.29
N GLU A 153 -1.76 -19.50 23.86
CA GLU A 153 -2.25 -20.31 22.73
C GLU A 153 -1.60 -19.90 21.39
N GLN A 154 -1.39 -18.61 21.16
CA GLN A 154 -0.67 -18.13 19.97
C GLN A 154 0.81 -18.53 19.98
N MET A 155 1.48 -18.48 21.13
CA MET A 155 2.87 -18.92 21.27
C MET A 155 3.00 -20.43 21.00
N ASP A 156 2.06 -21.25 21.49
CA ASP A 156 2.05 -22.69 21.26
C ASP A 156 1.85 -23.03 19.77
N ARG A 157 0.89 -22.36 19.10
CA ARG A 157 0.71 -22.45 17.64
C ARG A 157 1.98 -22.05 16.87
N MET A 158 2.66 -20.99 17.29
CA MET A 158 3.90 -20.54 16.63
C MET A 158 5.03 -21.57 16.80
N GLN A 159 5.13 -22.23 17.96
CA GLN A 159 6.06 -23.34 18.16
C GLN A 159 5.72 -24.55 17.28
N GLU A 160 4.43 -24.86 17.10
CA GLU A 160 3.99 -25.94 16.22
C GLU A 160 4.34 -25.65 14.75
N ILE A 161 4.07 -24.43 14.26
CA ILE A 161 4.44 -23.99 12.91
C ILE A 161 5.97 -24.04 12.72
N GLY A 162 6.75 -23.64 13.73
CA GLY A 162 8.21 -23.70 13.69
C GLY A 162 8.78 -25.11 13.53
N LYS A 163 8.02 -26.17 13.87
CA LYS A 163 8.43 -27.57 13.61
C LYS A 163 8.36 -27.96 12.13
N PHE A 164 7.56 -27.27 11.31
CA PHE A 164 7.43 -27.55 9.87
C PHE A 164 8.51 -26.89 9.01
N PHE A 165 9.24 -25.91 9.55
CA PHE A 165 10.32 -25.19 8.86
C PHE A 165 11.74 -25.68 9.24
N LYS A 166 11.83 -26.84 9.92
CA LYS A 166 13.06 -27.53 10.30
C LYS A 166 13.15 -28.87 9.58
#